data_AF-A0A971VYD4-F1
#
_entry.id   AF-A0A971VYD4-F1
#
_cell.length_a   1.000
_cell.length_b   1.000
_cell.length_c   1.000
_cell.angle_alpha   90.00
_cell.angle_beta   90.00
_cell.angle_gamma   90.00
#
_symmetry.space_group_name_H-M   'P 1'
#
loop_
_entity.id
_entity.type
_entity.pdbx_description
1 polymer ?
#
loop_
_entity_poly.entity_id
_entity_poly.type
_entity_poly.pdbx_seq_one_letter_code
_entity_poly.pdbx_strand_id
1 'polypeptide(L)'
;PAVTVGCGIVIGQMTYDVRRREPLYWKYITNYHPRFKGMEIIFGDSPDEISPHKIEGGDLLVLSDHAAAIGVSQRTAPTTVQRIGKKLALNTPIRKIFAFEIPKERYCMHLDTVFTMVDKDAFSIFPTLVKVLKVWEMDYDDNGILLSIKHVPKWKEAMAVELGFDKIRVIEMKGKDQAETDREQWHDGCNTLAIAPGKVVTYNRNTMSNKLLRDNGIEVLELNGPELGRGRGGPRCMTMPLNRGPVK
;
A
#
# COMPACT_ATOMS: atom_id res chain seq x y z
N PRO A 1 4.04 -13.17 4.62
CA PRO A 1 3.76 -12.14 3.58
C PRO A 1 4.93 -11.18 3.44
N ALA A 2 5.07 -10.59 2.27
CA ALA A 2 6.20 -9.75 1.91
C ALA A 2 5.75 -8.67 0.91
N VAL A 3 6.61 -7.69 0.66
CA VAL A 3 6.40 -6.66 -0.36
C VAL A 3 7.69 -6.46 -1.13
N THR A 4 7.61 -6.45 -2.44
CA THR A 4 8.73 -6.11 -3.32
C THR A 4 8.89 -4.59 -3.40
N VAL A 5 10.11 -4.10 -3.26
CA VAL A 5 10.42 -2.68 -3.42
C VAL A 5 11.73 -2.54 -4.20
N GLY A 6 11.68 -1.87 -5.35
CA GLY A 6 12.82 -1.87 -6.29
C GLY A 6 13.20 -3.31 -6.68
N CYS A 7 14.48 -3.64 -6.53
CA CYS A 7 15.02 -4.99 -6.76
C CYS A 7 15.05 -5.88 -5.50
N GLY A 8 14.53 -5.40 -4.37
CA GLY A 8 14.56 -6.11 -3.09
C GLY A 8 13.18 -6.44 -2.54
N ILE A 9 13.16 -7.03 -1.34
CA ILE A 9 11.96 -7.49 -0.66
C ILE A 9 11.95 -7.10 0.82
N VAL A 10 10.80 -6.64 1.31
CA VAL A 10 10.51 -6.43 2.72
C VAL A 10 9.71 -7.63 3.21
N ILE A 11 10.28 -8.38 4.16
CA ILE A 11 9.63 -9.52 4.79
C ILE A 11 8.79 -9.02 5.97
N GLY A 12 7.49 -9.27 5.92
CA GLY A 12 6.54 -8.78 6.92
C GLY A 12 6.77 -9.36 8.32
N GLN A 13 6.66 -8.52 9.34
CA GLN A 13 6.61 -8.93 10.74
C GLN A 13 5.15 -8.91 11.18
N MET A 14 4.49 -10.05 11.02
CA MET A 14 3.04 -10.16 11.15
C MET A 14 2.58 -9.94 12.58
N THR A 15 1.50 -9.18 12.75
CA THR A 15 1.05 -8.78 14.09
C THR A 15 0.53 -9.96 14.89
N TYR A 16 -0.29 -10.82 14.27
CA TYR A 16 -0.92 -11.98 14.91
C TYR A 16 -0.13 -13.27 14.69
N ASP A 17 -0.01 -14.08 15.74
CA ASP A 17 0.83 -15.29 15.77
C ASP A 17 0.51 -16.28 14.64
N VAL A 18 -0.77 -16.46 14.33
CA VAL A 18 -1.23 -17.36 13.27
C VAL A 18 -0.63 -17.04 11.90
N ARG A 19 -0.29 -15.77 11.65
CA ARG A 19 0.30 -15.30 10.40
C ARG A 19 1.82 -15.27 10.40
N ARG A 20 2.48 -15.38 11.56
CA ARG A 20 3.95 -15.21 11.68
C ARG A 20 4.77 -16.30 10.99
N ARG A 21 4.14 -17.43 10.64
CA ARG A 21 4.79 -18.49 9.86
C ARG A 21 4.81 -18.21 8.35
N GLU A 22 3.85 -17.43 7.84
CA GLU A 22 3.72 -17.14 6.40
C GLU A 22 4.93 -16.41 5.78
N PRO A 23 5.61 -15.44 6.43
CA PRO A 23 6.80 -14.80 5.86
C PRO A 23 7.99 -15.73 5.64
N LEU A 24 8.06 -16.87 6.36
CA LEU A 24 9.17 -17.82 6.25
C LEU A 24 9.32 -18.36 4.83
N TYR A 25 8.20 -18.58 4.13
CA TYR A 25 8.23 -19.05 2.74
C TYR A 25 8.97 -18.08 1.83
N TRP A 26 8.72 -16.78 1.97
CA TRP A 26 9.41 -15.75 1.17
C TRP A 26 10.88 -15.62 1.55
N LYS A 27 11.26 -15.81 2.82
CA LYS A 27 12.68 -15.88 3.20
C LYS A 27 13.41 -17.00 2.48
N TYR A 28 12.84 -18.21 2.48
CA TYR A 28 13.44 -19.36 1.79
C TYR A 28 13.46 -19.19 0.27
N ILE A 29 12.38 -18.68 -0.32
CA ILE A 29 12.32 -18.40 -1.76
C ILE A 29 13.41 -17.40 -2.14
N THR A 30 13.52 -16.29 -1.41
CA THR A 30 14.51 -15.23 -1.70
C THR A 30 15.94 -15.74 -1.55
N ASN A 31 16.24 -16.48 -0.47
CA ASN A 31 17.60 -16.93 -0.17
C ASN A 31 18.08 -18.11 -1.03
N TYR A 32 17.18 -19.00 -1.48
CA TYR A 32 17.59 -20.28 -2.05
C TYR A 32 17.06 -20.57 -3.46
N HIS A 33 15.97 -19.92 -3.90
CA HIS A 33 15.39 -20.25 -5.19
C HIS A 33 16.18 -19.56 -6.33
N PRO A 34 16.67 -20.28 -7.36
CA PRO A 34 17.56 -19.72 -8.39
C PRO A 34 17.01 -18.49 -9.13
N ARG A 35 15.69 -18.43 -9.34
CA ARG A 35 15.02 -17.27 -9.98
C ARG A 35 15.11 -15.96 -9.19
N PHE A 36 15.42 -16.02 -7.90
CA PHE A 36 15.52 -14.86 -7.02
C PHE A 36 16.97 -14.57 -6.61
N LYS A 37 17.95 -15.23 -7.25
CA LYS A 37 19.36 -14.97 -7.03
C LYS A 37 19.67 -13.48 -7.24
N GLY A 38 20.23 -12.83 -6.23
CA GLY A 38 20.55 -11.40 -6.24
C GLY A 38 19.44 -10.48 -5.74
N MET A 39 18.25 -11.01 -5.42
CA MET A 39 17.22 -10.24 -4.72
C MET A 39 17.62 -10.10 -3.24
N GLU A 40 17.69 -8.87 -2.75
CA GLU A 40 18.07 -8.60 -1.36
C GLU A 40 16.85 -8.47 -0.44
N ILE A 41 16.97 -9.03 0.78
CA ILE A 41 16.00 -8.77 1.84
C ILE A 41 16.34 -7.43 2.49
N ILE A 42 15.56 -6.40 2.14
CA ILE A 42 15.73 -5.02 2.62
C ILE A 42 15.41 -4.91 4.12
N PHE A 43 14.43 -5.69 4.58
CA PHE A 43 14.00 -5.71 5.98
C PHE A 43 13.34 -7.03 6.36
N GLY A 44 13.49 -7.42 7.63
CA GLY A 44 12.73 -8.51 8.27
C GLY A 44 13.48 -9.84 8.31
N ASP A 45 14.79 -9.84 8.02
CA ASP A 45 15.64 -11.02 8.16
C ASP A 45 16.62 -10.95 9.34
N SER A 46 17.09 -9.76 9.67
CA SER A 46 18.05 -9.59 10.76
C SER A 46 17.43 -9.81 12.14
N PRO A 47 18.19 -10.32 13.13
CA PRO A 47 17.70 -10.54 14.50
C PRO A 47 17.17 -9.29 15.22
N ASP A 48 17.56 -8.10 14.77
CA ASP A 48 17.10 -6.82 15.29
C ASP A 48 15.91 -6.24 14.51
N GLU A 49 15.43 -6.93 13.47
CA GLU A 49 14.30 -6.53 12.62
C GLU A 49 13.04 -7.41 12.84
N ILE A 50 13.08 -8.28 13.84
CA ILE A 50 11.97 -9.12 14.27
C ILE A 50 11.18 -8.45 15.42
N SER A 51 10.38 -9.22 16.15
CA SER A 51 9.62 -8.74 17.32
C SER A 51 10.45 -7.79 18.22
N PRO A 52 9.89 -6.64 18.65
CA PRO A 52 8.48 -6.25 18.62
C PRO A 52 8.05 -5.47 17.37
N HIS A 53 8.86 -5.43 16.30
CA HIS A 53 8.52 -4.74 15.06
C HIS A 53 7.28 -5.34 14.39
N LYS A 54 6.48 -4.49 13.75
CA LYS A 54 5.23 -4.88 13.09
C LYS A 54 5.09 -4.12 11.78
N ILE A 55 4.98 -4.87 10.70
CA ILE A 55 4.74 -4.36 9.34
C ILE A 55 4.06 -5.46 8.53
N GLU A 56 2.97 -5.10 7.86
CA GLU A 56 2.26 -5.99 6.94
C GLU A 56 2.17 -5.36 5.55
N GLY A 57 2.14 -6.20 4.51
CA GLY A 57 2.29 -5.72 3.14
C GLY A 57 1.18 -4.81 2.61
N GLY A 58 -0.03 -4.92 3.19
CA GLY A 58 -1.14 -4.02 2.85
C GLY A 58 -0.87 -2.56 3.23
N ASP A 59 0.06 -2.31 4.15
CA ASP A 59 0.41 -0.95 4.56
C ASP A 59 1.50 -0.31 3.69
N LEU A 60 2.26 -1.06 2.89
CA LEU A 60 3.36 -0.52 2.08
C LEU A 60 2.93 -0.39 0.61
N LEU A 61 2.90 0.85 0.12
CA LEU A 61 2.60 1.23 -1.25
C LEU A 61 3.80 1.95 -1.86
N VAL A 62 4.44 1.34 -2.87
CA VAL A 62 5.45 2.03 -3.69
C VAL A 62 4.73 2.94 -4.67
N LEU A 63 4.96 4.26 -4.59
CA LEU A 63 4.24 5.26 -5.39
C LEU A 63 5.03 5.63 -6.65
N SER A 64 6.33 5.80 -6.49
CA SER A 64 7.30 6.10 -7.56
C SER A 64 8.63 5.41 -7.26
N ASP A 65 9.65 5.68 -8.08
CA ASP A 65 11.03 5.27 -7.83
C ASP A 65 11.67 6.01 -6.64
N HIS A 66 11.15 7.16 -6.24
CA HIS A 66 11.69 8.01 -5.16
C HIS A 66 10.75 8.16 -3.94
N ALA A 67 9.47 7.76 -4.03
CA ALA A 67 8.48 7.92 -2.97
C ALA A 67 7.65 6.65 -2.67
N ALA A 68 7.33 6.46 -1.38
CA ALA A 68 6.40 5.43 -0.91
C ALA A 68 5.38 5.98 0.09
N ALA A 69 4.22 5.34 0.19
CA ALA A 69 3.25 5.54 1.26
C ALA A 69 3.26 4.34 2.20
N ILE A 70 3.26 4.59 3.51
CA ILE A 70 3.23 3.54 4.54
C ILE A 70 2.11 3.81 5.54
N GLY A 71 1.22 2.86 5.73
CA GLY A 71 0.18 2.91 6.77
C GLY A 71 0.76 2.76 8.17
N VAL A 72 0.48 3.70 9.06
CA VAL A 72 0.59 3.52 10.52
C VAL A 72 -0.76 3.03 11.00
N SER A 73 -0.85 1.73 11.28
CA SER A 73 -2.11 1.01 11.43
C SER A 73 -2.15 0.19 12.73
N GLN A 74 -3.21 -0.59 12.93
CA GLN A 74 -3.23 -1.61 13.99
C GLN A 74 -2.19 -2.74 13.74
N ARG A 75 -1.70 -2.90 12.50
CA ARG A 75 -0.77 -3.97 12.09
C ARG A 75 0.63 -3.48 11.74
N THR A 76 0.82 -2.18 11.59
CA THR A 76 2.11 -1.57 11.27
C THR A 76 2.44 -0.47 12.28
N ALA A 77 3.54 -0.65 13.01
CA ALA A 77 3.92 0.25 14.10
C ALA A 77 4.68 1.50 13.57
N PRO A 78 4.45 2.69 14.15
CA PRO A 78 5.10 3.93 13.68
C PRO A 78 6.63 3.87 13.75
N THR A 79 7.20 3.25 14.78
CA THR A 79 8.65 3.03 14.89
C THR A 79 9.20 2.12 13.79
N THR A 80 8.39 1.16 13.33
CA THR A 80 8.77 0.28 12.21
C THR A 80 8.74 1.04 10.89
N VAL A 81 7.81 1.99 10.71
CA VAL A 81 7.78 2.88 9.53
C VAL A 81 9.10 3.66 9.40
N GLN A 82 9.63 4.23 10.49
CA GLN A 82 10.91 4.95 10.44
C GLN A 82 12.08 4.06 10.03
N ARG A 83 12.06 2.81 10.51
CA ARG A 83 13.10 1.82 10.22
C ARG A 83 13.03 1.33 8.77
N ILE A 84 11.82 1.10 8.27
CA ILE A 84 11.58 0.80 6.85
C ILE A 84 12.05 1.97 5.99
N GLY A 85 11.70 3.21 6.31
CA GLY A 85 12.16 4.39 5.58
C GLY A 85 13.69 4.45 5.46
N LYS A 86 14.40 4.25 6.58
CA LYS A 86 15.88 4.14 6.57
C LYS A 86 16.38 3.02 5.66
N LYS A 87 15.77 1.83 5.73
CA LYS A 87 16.19 0.68 4.93
C LYS A 87 15.89 0.87 3.45
N LEU A 88 14.76 1.47 3.10
CA LEU A 88 14.46 1.86 1.72
C LEU A 88 15.48 2.86 1.21
N ALA A 89 15.80 3.90 1.99
CA ALA A 89 16.79 4.90 1.60
C ALA A 89 18.18 4.30 1.33
N LEU A 90 18.61 3.35 2.14
CA LEU A 90 19.91 2.68 1.98
C LEU A 90 19.98 1.70 0.80
N ASN A 91 18.85 1.15 0.34
CA ASN A 91 18.84 0.02 -0.60
C ASN A 91 18.10 0.30 -1.91
N THR A 92 17.40 1.44 -2.02
CA THR A 92 16.64 1.87 -3.20
C THR A 92 16.79 3.38 -3.40
N PRO A 93 16.27 3.98 -4.49
CA PRO A 93 16.23 5.44 -4.65
C PRO A 93 15.13 6.14 -3.83
N ILE A 94 14.33 5.41 -3.05
CA ILE A 94 13.23 5.99 -2.29
C ILE A 94 13.77 6.80 -1.12
N ARG A 95 13.48 8.10 -1.08
CA ARG A 95 13.89 9.03 -0.02
C ARG A 95 12.71 9.67 0.70
N LYS A 96 11.53 9.66 0.07
CA LYS A 96 10.31 10.22 0.60
C LYS A 96 9.36 9.15 1.08
N ILE A 97 8.93 9.24 2.35
CA ILE A 97 7.88 8.39 2.90
C ILE A 97 6.71 9.27 3.35
N PHE A 98 5.52 8.99 2.80
CA PHE A 98 4.26 9.50 3.32
C PHE A 98 3.68 8.46 4.30
N ALA A 99 3.76 8.73 5.60
CA ALA A 99 3.18 7.88 6.62
C ALA A 99 1.71 8.27 6.88
N PHE A 100 0.78 7.36 6.57
CA PHE A 100 -0.65 7.55 6.73
C PHE A 100 -1.10 6.96 8.07
N GLU A 101 -1.39 7.81 9.05
CA GLU A 101 -1.97 7.39 10.32
C GLU A 101 -3.47 7.12 10.12
N ILE A 102 -3.81 5.82 10.09
CA ILE A 102 -5.17 5.36 9.84
C ILE A 102 -5.84 4.92 11.16
N PRO A 103 -7.16 5.11 11.31
CA PRO A 103 -7.89 4.67 12.50
C PRO A 103 -7.74 3.16 12.73
N LYS A 104 -7.67 2.74 14.00
CA LYS A 104 -7.61 1.33 14.40
C LYS A 104 -9.01 0.71 14.44
N GLU A 105 -9.71 0.79 13.31
CA GLU A 105 -11.10 0.37 13.17
C GLU A 105 -11.22 -0.91 12.34
N ARG A 106 -12.32 -1.66 12.53
CA ARG A 106 -12.52 -2.94 11.84
C ARG A 106 -12.61 -2.83 10.31
N TYR A 107 -13.03 -1.68 9.78
CA TYR A 107 -13.17 -1.44 8.35
C TYR A 107 -11.86 -1.05 7.64
N CYS A 108 -10.79 -0.79 8.41
CA CYS A 108 -9.50 -0.32 7.90
C CYS A 108 -8.37 -1.12 8.56
N MET A 109 -8.05 -2.26 7.96
CA MET A 109 -7.02 -3.14 8.48
C MET A 109 -5.61 -2.69 8.08
N HIS A 110 -5.50 -2.17 6.87
CA HIS A 110 -4.27 -1.74 6.21
C HIS A 110 -4.56 -0.55 5.29
N LEU A 111 -3.55 0.24 4.94
CA LEU A 111 -3.69 1.39 4.05
C LEU A 111 -4.35 1.02 2.71
N ASP A 112 -3.96 -0.09 2.09
CA ASP A 112 -4.48 -0.52 0.79
C ASP A 112 -5.96 -0.92 0.78
N THR A 113 -6.57 -1.15 1.95
CA THR A 113 -8.01 -1.42 2.06
C THR A 113 -8.83 -0.14 1.91
N VAL A 114 -8.21 1.03 2.07
CA VAL A 114 -8.89 2.34 2.10
C VAL A 114 -8.25 3.37 1.17
N PHE A 115 -7.06 3.13 0.65
CA PHE A 115 -6.33 4.05 -0.23
C PHE A 115 -5.41 3.27 -1.18
N THR A 116 -5.64 3.37 -2.50
CA THR A 116 -4.76 2.73 -3.50
C THR A 116 -4.56 3.60 -4.73
N MET A 117 -3.38 3.53 -5.33
CA MET A 117 -3.05 4.18 -6.60
C MET A 117 -3.61 3.37 -7.77
N VAL A 118 -4.40 4.01 -8.63
CA VAL A 118 -5.12 3.38 -9.77
C VAL A 118 -4.67 3.90 -11.13
N ASP A 119 -3.98 5.03 -11.15
CA ASP A 119 -3.34 5.62 -12.32
C ASP A 119 -2.10 6.42 -11.88
N LYS A 120 -1.36 7.03 -12.81
CA LYS A 120 -0.17 7.82 -12.52
C LYS A 120 -0.44 8.96 -11.54
N ASP A 121 -1.58 9.64 -11.71
CA ASP A 121 -2.01 10.78 -10.90
C ASP A 121 -3.26 10.48 -10.06
N ALA A 122 -3.81 9.26 -10.12
CA ALA A 122 -5.11 8.93 -9.52
C ALA A 122 -5.04 7.90 -8.41
N PHE A 123 -5.80 8.17 -7.35
CA PHE A 123 -5.94 7.33 -6.17
C PHE A 123 -7.43 7.08 -5.88
N SER A 124 -7.77 5.85 -5.51
CA SER A 124 -9.04 5.57 -4.85
C SER A 124 -8.93 5.79 -3.35
N ILE A 125 -9.97 6.32 -2.72
CA ILE A 125 -10.01 6.47 -1.26
C ILE A 125 -11.39 6.18 -0.68
N PHE A 126 -11.40 5.54 0.48
CA PHE A 126 -12.61 5.40 1.29
C PHE A 126 -12.99 6.77 1.88
N PRO A 127 -14.20 7.31 1.59
CA PRO A 127 -14.53 8.70 1.92
C PRO A 127 -14.45 9.04 3.42
N THR A 128 -14.80 8.09 4.29
CA THR A 128 -14.74 8.29 5.75
C THR A 128 -13.30 8.51 6.24
N LEU A 129 -12.32 7.90 5.58
CA LEU A 129 -10.90 8.06 5.94
C LEU A 129 -10.44 9.51 5.74
N VAL A 130 -10.88 10.18 4.67
CA VAL A 130 -10.46 11.55 4.31
C VAL A 130 -10.63 12.52 5.49
N LYS A 131 -11.65 12.32 6.33
CA LYS A 131 -11.99 13.22 7.45
C LYS A 131 -11.09 13.07 8.68
N VAL A 132 -10.46 11.91 8.84
CA VAL A 132 -9.73 11.54 10.07
C VAL A 132 -8.26 11.21 9.83
N LEU A 133 -7.88 11.08 8.57
CA LEU A 133 -6.52 10.77 8.14
C LEU A 133 -5.54 11.86 8.57
N LYS A 134 -4.46 11.46 9.22
CA LYS A 134 -3.26 12.30 9.40
C LYS A 134 -2.15 11.73 8.53
N VAL A 135 -1.50 12.60 7.78
CA VAL A 135 -0.36 12.21 6.93
C VAL A 135 0.88 12.91 7.43
N TRP A 136 1.95 12.16 7.55
CA TRP A 136 3.27 12.65 7.92
C TRP A 136 4.20 12.46 6.75
N GLU A 137 4.97 13.47 6.40
CA GLU A 137 6.03 13.37 5.42
C GLU A 137 7.36 13.17 6.14
N MET A 138 8.13 12.20 5.65
CA MET A 138 9.43 11.84 6.19
C MET A 138 10.46 11.85 5.07
N ASP A 139 11.57 12.54 5.34
CA ASP A 139 12.66 12.75 4.40
C ASP A 139 13.92 12.02 4.86
N TYR A 140 14.53 11.26 3.97
CA TYR A 140 15.79 10.57 4.24
C TYR A 140 16.88 11.03 3.27
N ASP A 141 18.12 11.03 3.72
CA ASP A 141 19.29 11.16 2.83
C ASP A 141 19.74 9.79 2.28
N ASP A 142 20.79 9.80 1.46
CA ASP A 142 21.39 8.58 0.88
C ASP A 142 22.02 7.63 1.90
N ASN A 143 22.29 8.11 3.12
CA ASN A 143 22.81 7.30 4.23
C ASN A 143 21.68 6.76 5.13
N GLY A 144 20.42 6.98 4.75
CA GLY A 144 19.25 6.60 5.53
C GLY A 144 19.11 7.38 6.83
N ILE A 145 19.71 8.56 6.93
CA ILE A 145 19.49 9.51 8.03
C ILE A 145 18.16 10.20 7.80
N LEU A 146 17.30 10.18 8.82
CA LEU A 146 16.03 10.90 8.82
C LEU A 146 16.27 12.40 9.00
N LEU A 147 16.04 13.17 7.95
CA LEU A 147 16.26 14.62 7.90
C LEU A 147 15.09 15.38 8.53
N SER A 148 13.86 14.95 8.26
CA SER A 148 12.65 15.58 8.81
C SER A 148 11.48 14.62 8.94
N ILE A 149 10.61 14.93 9.92
CA ILE A 149 9.25 14.39 10.04
C ILE A 149 8.32 15.58 10.23
N LYS A 150 7.33 15.76 9.34
CA LYS A 150 6.35 16.85 9.44
C LYS A 150 4.94 16.36 9.20
N HIS A 151 3.99 16.86 9.98
CA HIS A 151 2.57 16.64 9.70
C HIS A 151 2.16 17.47 8.48
N VAL A 152 1.42 16.87 7.55
CA VAL A 152 1.03 17.49 6.29
C VAL A 152 -0.50 17.48 6.16
N PRO A 153 -1.20 18.53 6.63
CA PRO A 153 -2.66 18.65 6.47
C PRO A 153 -3.08 18.67 5.00
N LYS A 154 -2.26 19.27 4.15
CA LYS A 154 -2.41 19.40 2.70
C LYS A 154 -1.68 18.27 1.96
N TRP A 155 -1.96 17.03 2.36
CA TRP A 155 -1.24 15.86 1.88
C TRP A 155 -1.42 15.62 0.39
N LYS A 156 -2.59 15.99 -0.17
CA LYS A 156 -2.87 15.85 -1.61
C LYS A 156 -1.94 16.72 -2.43
N GLU A 157 -1.75 17.98 -2.02
CA GLU A 157 -0.81 18.89 -2.68
C GLU A 157 0.64 18.43 -2.50
N ALA A 158 1.04 17.98 -1.31
CA ALA A 158 2.40 17.50 -1.08
C ALA A 158 2.74 16.25 -1.90
N MET A 159 1.81 15.29 -1.98
CA MET A 159 1.97 14.12 -2.85
C MET A 159 2.00 14.49 -4.33
N ALA A 160 1.19 15.46 -4.77
CA ALA A 160 1.21 15.92 -6.15
C ALA A 160 2.59 16.51 -6.52
N VAL A 161 3.14 17.38 -5.66
CA VAL A 161 4.49 17.94 -5.85
C VAL A 161 5.53 16.84 -5.92
N GLU A 162 5.52 15.90 -4.96
CA GLU A 162 6.51 14.82 -4.92
C GLU A 162 6.44 13.95 -6.18
N LEU A 163 5.24 13.59 -6.61
CA LEU A 163 5.03 12.72 -7.76
C LEU A 163 5.14 13.45 -9.11
N GLY A 164 5.41 14.76 -9.12
CA GLY A 164 5.58 15.56 -10.34
C GLY A 164 4.28 15.90 -11.07
N PHE A 165 3.17 16.06 -10.35
CA PHE A 165 1.88 16.46 -10.89
C PHE A 165 1.43 17.81 -10.34
N ASP A 166 0.73 18.61 -11.15
CA ASP A 166 0.06 19.83 -10.67
C ASP A 166 -1.00 19.50 -9.60
N LYS A 167 -1.66 18.35 -9.75
CA LYS A 167 -2.69 17.84 -8.83
C LYS A 167 -2.85 16.35 -9.01
N ILE A 168 -3.10 15.64 -7.89
CA ILE A 168 -3.58 14.26 -7.92
C ILE A 168 -5.11 14.19 -7.91
N ARG A 169 -5.65 13.23 -8.67
CA ARG A 169 -7.07 12.86 -8.64
C ARG A 169 -7.32 11.93 -7.47
N VAL A 170 -8.23 12.31 -6.58
CA VAL A 170 -8.67 11.45 -5.47
C VAL A 170 -10.12 11.06 -5.72
N ILE A 171 -10.32 9.81 -6.11
CA ILE A 171 -11.63 9.21 -6.41
C ILE A 171 -12.21 8.69 -5.09
N GLU A 172 -13.12 9.46 -4.52
CA GLU A 172 -13.84 9.07 -3.31
C GLU A 172 -14.87 7.99 -3.63
N MET A 173 -14.66 6.77 -3.12
CA MET A 173 -15.49 5.58 -3.37
C MET A 173 -16.83 5.65 -2.63
N LYS A 174 -17.72 6.54 -3.09
CA LYS A 174 -19.06 6.76 -2.53
C LYS A 174 -20.11 5.91 -3.23
N GLY A 175 -20.94 5.23 -2.43
CA GLY A 175 -22.20 4.67 -2.88
C GLY A 175 -23.28 5.74 -3.02
N LYS A 176 -24.49 5.33 -3.42
CA LYS A 176 -25.67 6.24 -3.47
C LYS A 176 -26.08 6.75 -2.09
N ASP A 177 -25.74 6.00 -1.05
CA ASP A 177 -25.98 6.29 0.35
C ASP A 177 -24.83 5.74 1.22
N GLN A 178 -24.84 6.05 2.52
CA GLN A 178 -23.80 5.60 3.44
C GLN A 178 -23.77 4.07 3.58
N ALA A 179 -24.92 3.40 3.56
CA ALA A 179 -24.99 1.95 3.71
C ALA A 179 -24.35 1.22 2.53
N GLU A 180 -24.55 1.70 1.31
CA GLU A 180 -23.88 1.19 0.12
C GLU A 180 -22.37 1.50 0.12
N THR A 181 -21.98 2.69 0.58
CA THR A 181 -20.58 3.08 0.74
C THR A 181 -19.84 2.12 1.68
N ASP A 182 -20.42 1.87 2.86
CA ASP A 182 -19.84 0.96 3.85
C ASP A 182 -19.84 -0.50 3.38
N ARG A 183 -20.87 -0.91 2.63
CA ARG A 183 -20.98 -2.25 2.05
C ARG A 183 -19.90 -2.51 1.00
N GLU A 184 -19.66 -1.58 0.09
CA GLU A 184 -18.61 -1.75 -0.92
C GLU A 184 -17.21 -1.63 -0.31
N GLN A 185 -17.02 -0.79 0.70
CA GLN A 185 -15.79 -0.78 1.49
C GLN A 185 -15.55 -2.13 2.18
N TRP A 186 -16.58 -2.72 2.77
CA TRP A 186 -16.51 -4.05 3.38
C TRP A 186 -16.16 -5.16 2.38
N HIS A 187 -16.52 -4.96 1.11
CA HIS A 187 -16.17 -5.84 0.00
C HIS A 187 -14.89 -5.38 -0.73
N ASP A 188 -14.03 -4.61 -0.05
CA ASP A 188 -12.72 -4.21 -0.55
C ASP A 188 -12.78 -3.34 -1.82
N GLY A 189 -13.76 -2.44 -1.92
CA GLY A 189 -13.96 -1.52 -3.05
C GLY A 189 -12.74 -0.63 -3.38
N CYS A 190 -11.95 -0.24 -2.38
CA CYS A 190 -10.70 0.50 -2.59
C CYS A 190 -9.49 -0.40 -2.84
N ASN A 191 -9.56 -1.72 -2.58
CA ASN A 191 -8.43 -2.63 -2.71
C ASN A 191 -8.27 -3.13 -4.16
N THR A 192 -8.05 -2.19 -5.06
CA THR A 192 -7.96 -2.43 -6.50
C THR A 192 -6.54 -2.81 -6.91
N LEU A 193 -6.41 -3.73 -7.87
CA LEU A 193 -5.11 -4.11 -8.44
C LEU A 193 -4.88 -3.37 -9.74
N ALA A 194 -4.00 -2.37 -9.76
CA ALA A 194 -3.54 -1.77 -11.01
C ALA A 194 -2.63 -2.74 -11.78
N ILE A 195 -2.98 -3.07 -13.03
CA ILE A 195 -2.16 -3.91 -13.92
C ILE A 195 -1.45 -3.09 -15.00
N ALA A 196 -1.96 -1.89 -15.29
CA ALA A 196 -1.30 -0.84 -16.05
C ALA A 196 -1.81 0.53 -15.55
N PRO A 197 -1.15 1.65 -15.87
CA PRO A 197 -1.69 2.98 -15.57
C PRO A 197 -3.10 3.14 -16.13
N GLY A 198 -4.05 3.51 -15.28
CA GLY A 198 -5.45 3.68 -15.67
C GLY A 198 -6.20 2.37 -15.94
N LYS A 199 -5.64 1.20 -15.56
CA LYS A 199 -6.28 -0.11 -15.77
C LYS A 199 -6.18 -0.98 -14.52
N VAL A 200 -7.33 -1.29 -13.93
CA VAL A 200 -7.41 -2.00 -12.65
C VAL A 200 -8.27 -3.27 -12.73
N VAL A 201 -8.00 -4.20 -11.82
CA VAL A 201 -8.83 -5.37 -11.54
C VAL A 201 -9.58 -5.15 -10.22
N THR A 202 -10.90 -5.36 -10.23
CA THR A 202 -11.80 -5.21 -9.07
C THR A 202 -12.79 -6.38 -8.98
N TYR A 203 -13.57 -6.46 -7.91
CA TYR A 203 -14.70 -7.38 -7.85
C TYR A 203 -15.93 -6.80 -8.57
N ASN A 204 -16.67 -7.64 -9.28
CA ASN A 204 -17.92 -7.27 -9.96
C ASN A 204 -19.02 -6.76 -9.00
N ARG A 205 -18.99 -7.19 -7.74
CA ARG A 205 -19.99 -6.82 -6.71
C ARG A 205 -19.89 -5.37 -6.22
N ASN A 206 -18.79 -4.68 -6.51
CA ASN A 206 -18.56 -3.29 -6.11
C ASN A 206 -19.02 -2.33 -7.22
N THR A 207 -20.32 -2.39 -7.50
CA THR A 207 -20.95 -1.76 -8.66
C THR A 207 -20.71 -0.24 -8.72
N MET A 208 -20.83 0.47 -7.60
CA MET A 208 -20.66 1.93 -7.57
C MET A 208 -19.19 2.33 -7.62
N SER A 209 -18.32 1.62 -6.90
CA SER A 209 -16.86 1.83 -6.96
C SER A 209 -16.33 1.61 -8.38
N ASN A 210 -16.79 0.55 -9.06
CA ASN A 210 -16.43 0.27 -10.45
C ASN A 210 -16.95 1.37 -11.39
N LYS A 211 -18.16 1.88 -11.16
CA LYS A 211 -18.70 3.00 -11.93
C LYS A 211 -17.86 4.26 -11.73
N LEU A 212 -17.51 4.62 -10.49
CA LEU A 212 -16.72 5.81 -10.18
C LEU A 212 -15.32 5.75 -10.80
N LEU A 213 -14.68 4.58 -10.82
CA LEU A 213 -13.41 4.38 -11.52
C LEU A 213 -13.57 4.66 -13.02
N ARG A 214 -14.59 4.09 -13.67
CA ARG A 214 -14.88 4.30 -15.10
C ARG A 214 -15.20 5.76 -15.42
N ASP A 215 -16.01 6.41 -14.60
CA ASP A 215 -16.35 7.83 -14.74
C ASP A 215 -15.10 8.73 -14.64
N ASN A 216 -14.03 8.26 -13.98
CA ASN A 216 -12.74 8.92 -13.87
C ASN A 216 -11.70 8.39 -14.88
N GLY A 217 -12.14 7.76 -15.98
CA GLY A 217 -11.26 7.34 -17.06
C GLY A 217 -10.41 6.11 -16.77
N ILE A 218 -10.73 5.35 -15.71
CA ILE A 218 -10.03 4.11 -15.36
C ILE A 218 -10.75 2.92 -16.02
N GLU A 219 -10.00 2.11 -16.78
CA GLU A 219 -10.47 0.82 -17.29
C GLU A 219 -10.59 -0.18 -16.13
N VAL A 220 -11.77 -0.78 -15.97
CA VAL A 220 -12.07 -1.72 -14.87
C VAL A 220 -12.34 -3.11 -15.43
N LEU A 221 -11.47 -4.05 -15.09
CA LEU A 221 -11.64 -5.47 -15.30
C LEU A 221 -12.28 -6.10 -14.07
N GLU A 222 -13.46 -6.68 -14.24
CA GLU A 222 -14.23 -7.24 -13.12
C GLU A 222 -13.99 -8.74 -12.97
N LEU A 223 -13.66 -9.15 -11.74
CA LEU A 223 -13.54 -10.55 -11.35
C LEU A 223 -14.79 -10.99 -10.57
N ASN A 224 -15.33 -12.15 -10.92
CA ASN A 224 -16.36 -12.80 -10.12
C ASN A 224 -15.69 -13.53 -8.94
N GLY A 225 -15.94 -13.10 -7.71
CA GLY A 225 -15.26 -13.61 -6.52
C GLY A 225 -16.16 -13.80 -5.29
N PRO A 226 -17.30 -14.51 -5.39
CA PRO A 226 -18.25 -14.64 -4.28
C PRO A 226 -17.65 -15.37 -3.07
N GLU A 227 -16.76 -16.34 -3.33
CA GLU A 227 -16.07 -17.10 -2.29
C GLU A 227 -14.78 -16.40 -1.82
N LEU A 228 -13.98 -15.87 -2.74
CA LEU A 228 -12.73 -15.17 -2.41
C LEU A 228 -12.99 -13.93 -1.53
N GLY A 229 -14.06 -13.18 -1.81
CA GLY A 229 -14.47 -12.03 -1.01
C GLY A 229 -14.85 -12.37 0.43
N ARG A 230 -15.15 -13.64 0.76
CA ARG A 230 -15.40 -14.04 2.17
C ARG A 230 -14.16 -13.88 3.05
N GLY A 231 -12.98 -13.95 2.44
CA GLY A 231 -11.70 -13.73 3.11
C GLY A 231 -11.40 -12.26 3.45
N ARG A 232 -12.24 -11.31 3.02
CA ARG A 232 -12.06 -9.86 3.21
C ARG A 232 -10.72 -9.36 2.66
N GLY A 233 -10.50 -9.65 1.39
CA GLY A 233 -9.39 -9.10 0.61
C GLY A 233 -9.78 -8.93 -0.85
N GLY A 234 -9.42 -7.77 -1.41
CA GLY A 234 -9.56 -7.47 -2.83
C GLY A 234 -8.49 -8.13 -3.70
N PRO A 235 -8.55 -7.91 -5.03
CA PRO A 235 -7.52 -8.37 -5.96
C PRO A 235 -6.09 -7.96 -5.57
N ARG A 236 -5.89 -6.78 -4.96
CA ARG A 236 -4.55 -6.37 -4.52
C ARG A 236 -4.03 -7.24 -3.38
N CYS A 237 -4.85 -7.53 -2.36
CA CYS A 237 -4.45 -8.40 -1.25
C CYS A 237 -4.03 -9.83 -1.69
N MET A 238 -4.58 -10.32 -2.79
CA MET A 238 -4.27 -11.64 -3.35
C MET A 238 -3.02 -11.66 -4.23
N THR A 239 -2.33 -10.53 -4.40
CA THR A 239 -1.20 -10.40 -5.31
C THR A 239 0.01 -9.75 -4.66
N MET A 240 1.19 -10.09 -5.17
CA MET A 240 2.44 -9.42 -4.86
C MET A 240 3.21 -9.25 -6.19
N PRO A 241 3.17 -8.06 -6.81
CA PRO A 241 3.83 -7.84 -8.08
C PRO A 241 5.33 -8.13 -7.98
N LEU A 242 5.89 -8.98 -8.84
CA LEU A 242 7.35 -9.27 -8.82
C LEU A 242 8.14 -8.37 -9.76
N ASN A 243 7.51 -7.93 -10.85
CA ASN A 243 8.12 -7.07 -11.85
C ASN A 243 7.03 -6.19 -12.45
N ARG A 244 7.23 -4.87 -12.40
CA ARG A 244 6.42 -3.86 -13.09
C ARG A 244 7.35 -3.07 -13.99
N GLY A 245 6.95 -2.89 -15.26
CA GLY A 245 7.70 -2.04 -16.18
C GLY A 245 7.70 -0.57 -15.73
N PRO A 246 8.65 0.24 -16.23
CA PRO A 246 8.69 1.67 -15.91
C PRO A 246 7.39 2.35 -16.36
N VAL A 247 6.94 3.30 -15.55
CA VAL A 247 5.84 4.19 -15.92
C VAL A 247 6.41 5.21 -16.90
N LYS A 248 6.06 5.09 -18.18
CA LYS A 248 6.40 6.08 -19.22
C LYS A 248 5.59 7.35 -19.05
#